data_AF-A0A0F9Z1M4-F1
#
_entry.id   AF-A0A0F9Z1M4-F1
#
_cell.length_a   1.000
_cell.length_b   1.000
_cell.length_c   1.000
_cell.angle_alpha   90.00
_cell.angle_beta   90.00
_cell.angle_gamma   90.00
#
_symmetry.space_group_name_H-M   'P 1'
#
loop_
_entity.id
_entity.type
_entity.pdbx_description
1 polymer ?
#
loop_
_entity_poly.entity_id
_entity_poly.type
_entity_poly.pdbx_seq_one_letter_code
_entity_poly.pdbx_strand_id
1 'polypeptide(L)'
;MRISTKRTYGYFLQFFKAKKLLFFIIFFSITFAILCDIYVPLIYKKFFDLLSGVEAYKNADIISQLMKLIFTLGIIYFFEWIFWRITSFTLVKFEASIIRKIYNNCFDYLQKHSYKFFTNNFAGALVRKVGRLARSFEVICDKYFWDMYPLALRIFVSGTIIFLSNKFLGYVVLGWVLIFLTFTLIAVYIKLPYDLARSESDTKLTAFLADTITNNINIKLFSALENEVQPNRNGI
;
A
#
# COMPACT_ATOMS: atom_id res chain seq x y z
N MET A 1 -11.94 2.65 24.29
CA MET A 1 -10.91 3.62 23.82
C MET A 1 -11.41 4.20 22.50
N ARG A 2 -11.87 5.47 22.43
CA ARG A 2 -12.33 6.04 21.14
C ARG A 2 -11.13 6.10 20.19
N ILE A 3 -11.15 5.30 19.13
CA ILE A 3 -10.09 5.21 18.13
C ILE A 3 -10.00 6.57 17.42
N SER A 4 -9.05 7.40 17.83
CA SER A 4 -8.84 8.71 17.21
C SER A 4 -7.98 8.55 15.96
N THR A 5 -8.55 7.98 14.90
CA THR A 5 -7.90 7.77 13.59
C THR A 5 -7.28 9.08 13.06
N LYS A 6 -7.94 10.22 13.35
CA LYS A 6 -7.47 11.56 12.95
C LYS A 6 -6.13 11.97 13.60
N ARG A 7 -5.88 11.61 14.87
CA ARG A 7 -4.63 11.97 15.55
C ARG A 7 -3.45 11.14 15.03
N THR A 8 -3.68 9.86 14.76
CA THR A 8 -2.68 8.97 14.15
C THR A 8 -2.29 9.45 12.75
N TYR A 9 -3.27 9.82 11.93
CA TYR A 9 -3.01 10.36 10.59
C TYR A 9 -2.27 11.71 10.66
N GLY A 10 -2.67 12.60 11.58
CA GLY A 10 -1.98 13.86 11.82
C GLY A 10 -0.52 13.69 12.24
N TYR A 11 -0.21 12.67 13.05
CA TYR A 11 1.16 12.31 13.42
C TYR A 11 1.96 11.85 12.19
N PHE A 12 1.38 11.00 11.33
CA PHE A 12 2.04 10.58 10.10
C PHE A 12 2.29 11.74 9.12
N LEU A 13 1.34 12.68 8.98
CA LEU A 13 1.47 13.87 8.14
C LEU A 13 2.64 14.79 8.54
N GLN A 14 3.04 14.82 9.81
CA GLN A 14 4.21 15.59 10.24
C GLN A 14 5.52 15.03 9.67
N PHE A 15 5.59 13.73 9.41
CA PHE A 15 6.78 13.09 8.84
C PHE A 15 6.94 13.40 7.34
N PHE A 16 5.83 13.46 6.60
CA PHE A 16 5.83 13.92 5.21
C PHE A 16 6.38 15.35 5.08
N LYS A 17 6.05 16.23 6.03
CA LYS A 17 6.59 17.60 6.06
C LYS A 17 8.08 17.68 6.41
N ALA A 18 8.65 16.67 7.06
CA ALA A 18 10.06 16.67 7.45
C ALA A 18 11.01 16.30 6.30
N LYS A 19 10.53 15.51 5.33
CA LYS A 19 11.33 15.01 4.19
C LYS A 19 10.66 15.32 2.85
N LYS A 20 10.23 16.58 2.68
CA LYS A 20 9.47 17.05 1.50
C LYS A 20 10.17 16.73 0.19
N LEU A 21 11.50 16.90 0.11
CA LEU A 21 12.25 16.64 -1.12
C LEU A 21 12.14 15.18 -1.58
N LEU A 22 12.35 14.22 -0.68
CA LEU A 22 12.21 12.79 -1.00
C LEU A 22 10.77 12.47 -1.42
N PHE A 23 9.78 13.02 -0.71
CA PHE A 23 8.37 12.87 -1.05
C PHE A 23 8.06 13.39 -2.47
N PHE A 24 8.55 14.59 -2.83
CA PHE A 24 8.35 15.13 -4.17
C PHE A 24 9.04 14.28 -5.24
N ILE A 25 10.26 13.79 -5.00
CA ILE A 25 10.94 12.90 -5.93
C ILE A 25 10.12 11.63 -6.17
N ILE A 26 9.61 10.99 -5.11
CA ILE A 26 8.73 9.81 -5.20
C ILE A 26 7.47 10.15 -6.01
N PHE A 27 6.80 11.24 -5.67
CA PHE A 27 5.58 11.67 -6.33
C PHE A 27 5.78 11.91 -7.83
N PHE A 28 6.80 12.69 -8.21
CA PHE A 28 7.10 12.99 -9.61
C PHE A 28 7.54 11.76 -10.39
N SER A 29 8.37 10.90 -9.79
CA SER A 29 8.83 9.68 -10.47
C SER A 29 7.69 8.71 -10.74
N ILE A 30 6.79 8.48 -9.77
CA ILE A 30 5.59 7.67 -10.00
C ILE A 30 4.71 8.30 -11.08
N THR A 31 4.44 9.60 -11.01
CA THR A 31 3.62 10.28 -12.03
C THR A 31 4.19 10.07 -13.43
N PHE A 32 5.50 10.27 -13.60
CA PHE A 32 6.12 10.14 -14.91
C PHE A 32 6.12 8.69 -15.41
N ALA A 33 6.40 7.71 -14.54
CA ALA A 33 6.30 6.30 -14.90
C ALA A 33 4.88 5.94 -15.38
N ILE A 34 3.86 6.39 -14.67
CA ILE A 34 2.46 6.14 -15.05
C ILE A 34 2.09 6.85 -16.36
N LEU A 35 2.58 8.07 -16.59
CA LEU A 35 2.35 8.77 -17.85
C LEU A 35 3.03 8.06 -19.03
N CYS A 36 4.23 7.51 -18.85
CA CYS A 36 4.89 6.67 -19.85
C CYS A 36 4.03 5.46 -20.21
N ASP A 37 3.57 4.70 -19.22
CA ASP A 37 2.76 3.50 -19.40
C ASP A 37 1.42 3.81 -20.10
N ILE A 38 0.75 4.91 -19.72
CA ILE A 38 -0.50 5.36 -20.37
C ILE A 38 -0.27 5.83 -21.82
N TYR A 39 0.93 6.30 -22.15
CA TYR A 39 1.26 6.74 -23.50
C TYR A 39 1.51 5.58 -24.48
N VAL A 40 1.95 4.42 -23.97
CA VAL A 40 2.25 3.22 -24.78
C VAL A 40 1.07 2.78 -25.68
N PRO A 41 -0.18 2.64 -25.18
CA PRO A 41 -1.34 2.31 -26.03
C PRO A 41 -1.58 3.26 -27.21
N LEU A 42 -1.24 4.55 -27.06
CA LEU A 42 -1.39 5.53 -28.15
C LEU A 42 -0.37 5.28 -29.27
N ILE A 43 0.83 4.77 -28.93
CA ILE A 43 1.81 4.34 -29.92
C ILE A 43 1.37 3.05 -30.59
N TYR A 44 0.84 2.09 -29.82
CA TYR A 44 0.30 0.86 -30.40
C TYR A 44 -0.82 1.16 -31.40
N LYS A 45 -1.71 2.11 -31.09
CA LYS A 45 -2.72 2.56 -32.05
C LYS A 45 -2.08 2.98 -33.38
N LYS A 46 -1.10 3.89 -33.35
CA LYS A 46 -0.38 4.35 -34.55
C LYS A 46 0.32 3.21 -35.29
N PHE A 47 0.91 2.28 -34.54
CA PHE A 47 1.59 1.12 -35.10
C PHE A 47 0.62 0.23 -35.89
N PHE A 48 -0.54 -0.10 -35.32
CA PHE A 48 -1.55 -0.91 -35.99
C PHE A 48 -2.23 -0.17 -37.14
N ASP A 49 -2.50 1.13 -37.00
CA ASP A 49 -3.06 1.96 -38.07
C ASP A 49 -2.13 1.93 -39.31
N LEU A 50 -0.81 2.09 -39.12
CA LEU A 50 0.17 2.00 -40.21
C LEU A 50 0.27 0.59 -40.81
N LEU A 51 0.18 -0.44 -39.98
CA LEU A 51 0.27 -1.83 -40.44
C LEU A 51 -0.96 -2.25 -41.26
N SER A 52 -2.14 -1.72 -40.91
CA SER A 52 -3.41 -2.04 -41.58
C SER A 52 -3.64 -1.32 -42.91
N GLY A 53 -2.75 -0.39 -43.30
CA GLY A 53 -2.82 0.32 -44.57
C GLY A 53 -2.62 -0.64 -45.76
N VAL A 54 -3.48 -0.52 -46.78
CA VAL A 54 -3.61 -1.44 -47.93
C VAL A 54 -2.31 -1.63 -48.75
N GLU A 55 -1.30 -0.77 -48.60
CA GLU A 55 0.01 -0.86 -49.27
C GLU A 55 1.22 -0.84 -48.31
N ALA A 56 1.01 -1.15 -47.02
CA ALA A 56 2.02 -0.99 -45.96
C ALA A 56 3.36 -1.70 -46.22
N TYR A 57 3.36 -2.78 -47.00
CA TYR A 57 4.51 -3.67 -47.21
C TYR A 57 5.34 -3.35 -48.47
N LYS A 58 4.88 -2.44 -49.36
CA LYS A 58 5.60 -2.10 -50.61
C LYS A 58 6.47 -0.85 -50.52
N ASN A 59 6.29 -0.04 -49.48
CA ASN A 59 7.00 1.23 -49.30
C ASN A 59 8.07 1.09 -48.21
N ALA A 60 9.36 1.20 -48.58
CA ALA A 60 10.48 1.17 -47.64
C ALA A 60 10.37 2.24 -46.53
N ASP A 61 9.67 3.34 -46.81
CA ASP A 61 9.39 4.40 -45.85
C ASP A 61 8.48 3.93 -44.69
N ILE A 62 7.54 3.03 -44.94
CA ILE A 62 6.63 2.51 -43.90
C ILE A 62 7.38 1.59 -42.92
N ILE A 63 8.29 0.75 -43.43
CA ILE A 63 9.17 -0.07 -42.57
C ILE A 63 10.02 0.82 -41.66
N SER A 64 10.58 1.90 -42.20
CA SER A 64 11.35 2.89 -41.41
C SER A 64 10.50 3.53 -40.31
N GLN A 65 9.26 3.92 -40.63
CA GLN A 65 8.33 4.48 -39.65
C GLN A 65 7.94 3.48 -38.55
N LEU A 66 7.67 2.22 -38.90
CA LEU A 66 7.39 1.15 -37.92
C LEU A 66 8.58 0.91 -36.99
N MET A 67 9.81 0.85 -37.54
CA MET A 67 11.02 0.72 -36.74
C MET A 67 11.22 1.90 -35.79
N LYS A 68 10.92 3.12 -36.25
CA LYS A 68 10.95 4.31 -35.39
C LYS A 68 9.94 4.21 -34.23
N LEU A 69 8.72 3.69 -34.48
CA LEU A 69 7.74 3.47 -33.41
C LEU A 69 8.21 2.41 -32.40
N ILE A 70 8.78 1.30 -32.87
CA ILE A 70 9.34 0.26 -31.99
C ILE A 70 10.48 0.82 -31.14
N PHE A 71 11.41 1.57 -31.73
CA PHE A 71 12.50 2.20 -30.99
C PHE A 71 11.96 3.22 -29.96
N THR A 72 10.94 3.99 -30.33
CA THR A 72 10.25 4.92 -29.41
C THR A 72 9.63 4.18 -28.23
N LEU A 73 8.98 3.04 -28.45
CA LEU A 73 8.46 2.18 -27.37
C LEU A 73 9.58 1.71 -26.44
N GLY A 74 10.70 1.24 -26.99
CA GLY A 74 11.86 0.82 -26.22
C GLY A 74 12.38 1.94 -25.32
N ILE A 75 12.49 3.17 -25.84
CA ILE A 75 12.87 4.35 -25.05
C ILE A 75 11.87 4.61 -23.92
N ILE A 76 10.57 4.57 -24.19
CA ILE A 76 9.54 4.84 -23.19
C ILE A 76 9.58 3.82 -22.07
N TYR A 77 9.66 2.53 -22.38
CA TYR A 77 9.79 1.47 -21.38
C TYR A 77 11.08 1.60 -20.56
N PHE A 78 12.17 2.00 -21.20
CA PHE A 78 13.43 2.24 -20.51
C PHE A 78 13.31 3.39 -19.50
N PHE A 79 12.68 4.52 -19.87
CA PHE A 79 12.43 5.62 -18.96
C PHE A 79 11.46 5.23 -17.84
N GLU A 80 10.36 4.55 -18.17
CA GLU A 80 9.42 4.02 -17.18
C GLU A 80 10.15 3.18 -16.13
N TRP A 81 11.00 2.25 -16.57
CA TRP A 81 11.81 1.41 -15.70
C TRP A 81 12.76 2.24 -14.81
N ILE A 82 13.41 3.28 -15.35
CA ILE A 82 14.24 4.21 -14.58
C ILE A 82 13.41 4.89 -13.48
N PHE A 83 12.24 5.42 -13.80
CA PHE A 83 11.40 6.13 -12.83
C PHE A 83 10.86 5.20 -11.74
N TRP A 84 10.51 3.97 -12.07
CA TRP A 84 10.18 2.95 -11.05
C TRP A 84 11.38 2.60 -10.17
N ARG A 85 12.58 2.55 -10.73
CA ARG A 85 13.80 2.33 -9.96
C ARG A 85 14.12 3.49 -9.02
N ILE A 86 13.97 4.73 -9.48
CA ILE A 86 14.10 5.95 -8.67
C ILE A 86 13.08 5.93 -7.53
N THR A 87 11.83 5.61 -7.83
CA THR A 87 10.75 5.47 -6.84
C THR A 87 11.16 4.47 -5.75
N SER A 88 11.56 3.26 -6.15
CA SER A 88 11.95 2.18 -5.24
C SER A 88 13.07 2.61 -4.28
N PHE A 89 14.16 3.17 -4.81
CA PHE A 89 15.29 3.59 -3.98
C PHE A 89 14.96 4.76 -3.06
N THR A 90 14.18 5.72 -3.55
CA THR A 90 13.83 6.93 -2.79
C THR A 90 12.83 6.61 -1.69
N LEU A 91 11.86 5.73 -1.97
CA LEU A 91 10.84 5.31 -1.01
C LEU A 91 11.46 4.53 0.15
N VAL A 92 12.32 3.55 -0.12
CA VAL A 92 13.03 2.81 0.94
C VAL A 92 13.84 3.75 1.84
N LYS A 93 14.56 4.72 1.26
CA LYS A 93 15.30 5.74 2.04
C LYS A 93 14.38 6.63 2.86
N PHE A 94 13.24 7.03 2.28
CA PHE A 94 12.23 7.85 2.96
C PHE A 94 11.67 7.10 4.17
N GLU A 95 11.20 5.87 3.97
CA GLU A 95 10.59 5.04 5.01
C GLU A 95 11.59 4.71 6.12
N ALA A 96 12.79 4.26 5.79
CA ALA A 96 13.83 3.98 6.78
C ALA A 96 14.14 5.20 7.66
N SER A 97 14.20 6.40 7.07
CA SER A 97 14.43 7.64 7.82
C SER A 97 13.28 7.96 8.77
N ILE A 98 12.03 7.72 8.38
CA ILE A 98 10.87 8.00 9.23
C ILE A 98 10.73 6.93 10.31
N ILE A 99 10.92 5.66 9.97
CA ILE A 99 10.91 4.54 10.93
C ILE A 99 11.93 4.78 12.04
N ARG A 100 13.16 5.18 11.70
CA ARG A 100 14.18 5.57 12.70
C ARG A 100 13.68 6.68 13.63
N LYS A 101 13.00 7.69 13.09
CA LYS A 101 12.45 8.80 13.88
C LYS A 101 11.29 8.35 14.77
N ILE A 102 10.44 7.43 14.30
CA ILE A 102 9.38 6.82 15.12
C ILE A 102 9.99 6.09 16.31
N TYR A 103 11.00 5.23 16.09
CA TYR A 103 11.68 4.53 17.17
C TYR A 103 12.31 5.49 18.19
N ASN A 104 13.05 6.50 17.75
CA ASN A 104 13.67 7.48 18.64
C ASN A 104 12.62 8.27 19.44
N ASN A 105 11.58 8.77 18.78
CA ASN A 105 10.51 9.51 19.45
C ASN A 105 9.79 8.65 20.50
N CYS A 106 9.50 7.39 20.16
CA CYS A 106 8.86 6.46 21.10
C CYS A 106 9.78 6.12 22.27
N PHE A 107 11.08 5.93 22.01
CA PHE A 107 12.06 5.69 23.06
C PHE A 107 12.15 6.89 24.02
N ASP A 108 12.35 8.11 23.50
CA ASP A 108 12.41 9.33 24.30
C ASP A 108 11.12 9.58 25.10
N TYR A 109 9.98 9.22 24.53
CA TYR A 109 8.69 9.32 25.21
C TYR A 109 8.56 8.29 26.34
N LEU A 110 8.97 7.03 26.09
CA LEU A 110 8.94 5.97 27.09
C LEU A 110 9.82 6.29 28.30
N GLN A 111 11.03 6.82 28.09
CA GLN A 111 11.96 7.15 29.18
C GLN A 111 11.42 8.22 30.15
N LYS A 112 10.40 8.99 29.76
CA LYS A 112 9.78 10.03 30.59
C LYS A 112 8.63 9.51 31.44
N HIS A 113 8.27 8.24 31.34
CA HIS A 113 7.21 7.64 32.15
C HIS A 113 7.68 7.31 33.56
N SER A 114 6.73 7.28 34.51
CA SER A 114 7.01 7.01 35.91
C SER A 114 7.39 5.55 36.16
N TYR A 115 8.07 5.28 37.28
CA TYR A 115 8.35 3.92 37.73
C TYR A 115 7.08 3.05 37.78
N LYS A 116 5.97 3.61 38.29
CA LYS A 116 4.65 2.94 38.33
C LYS A 116 4.15 2.50 36.95
N PHE A 117 4.50 3.22 35.89
CA PHE A 117 4.14 2.80 34.52
C PHE A 117 4.89 1.52 34.13
N PHE A 118 6.18 1.44 34.42
CA PHE A 118 7.01 0.28 34.09
C PHE A 118 6.75 -0.94 34.99
N THR A 119 6.34 -0.75 36.24
CA THR A 119 5.90 -1.89 37.08
C THR A 119 4.57 -2.48 36.61
N ASN A 120 3.72 -1.68 35.98
CA ASN A 120 2.39 -2.10 35.51
C ASN A 120 2.35 -2.53 34.03
N ASN A 121 3.46 -2.41 33.30
CA ASN A 121 3.52 -2.78 31.88
C ASN A 121 4.79 -3.59 31.59
N PHE A 122 4.62 -4.77 31.01
CA PHE A 122 5.75 -5.59 30.58
C PHE A 122 6.57 -4.86 29.50
N ALA A 123 7.88 -4.77 29.70
CA ALA A 123 8.81 -4.14 28.76
C ALA A 123 8.69 -4.72 27.34
N GLY A 124 8.54 -6.05 27.21
CA GLY A 124 8.33 -6.73 25.93
C GLY A 124 7.05 -6.29 25.21
N ALA A 125 5.96 -6.04 25.95
CA ALA A 125 4.71 -5.55 25.38
C ALA A 125 4.87 -4.11 24.86
N LEU A 126 5.65 -3.27 25.56
CA LEU A 126 5.98 -1.91 25.12
C LEU A 126 6.81 -1.92 23.84
N VAL A 127 7.87 -2.75 23.78
CA VAL A 127 8.71 -2.90 22.56
C VAL A 127 7.87 -3.36 21.38
N ARG A 128 7.02 -4.38 21.57
CA ARG A 128 6.12 -4.89 20.51
C ARG A 128 5.13 -3.82 20.05
N LYS A 129 4.66 -2.95 20.95
CA LYS A 129 3.77 -1.82 20.61
C LYS A 129 4.48 -0.78 19.75
N VAL A 130 5.73 -0.43 20.07
CA VAL A 130 6.54 0.48 19.24
C VAL A 130 6.83 -0.12 17.87
N GLY A 131 7.22 -1.40 17.82
CA GLY A 131 7.47 -2.10 16.55
C GLY A 131 6.22 -2.15 15.64
N ARG A 132 5.05 -2.43 16.20
CA ARG A 132 3.77 -2.38 15.45
C ARG A 132 3.48 -1.00 14.88
N LEU A 133 3.78 0.08 15.62
CA LEU A 133 3.57 1.45 15.12
C LEU A 133 4.48 1.74 13.92
N ALA A 134 5.77 1.41 14.02
CA ALA A 134 6.72 1.58 12.93
C ALA A 134 6.32 0.76 11.69
N ARG A 135 5.95 -0.52 11.87
CA ARG A 135 5.51 -1.38 10.77
C ARG A 135 4.21 -0.89 10.13
N SER A 136 3.27 -0.40 10.92
CA SER A 136 2.01 0.14 10.39
C SER A 136 2.25 1.36 9.49
N PHE A 137 3.22 2.20 9.84
CA PHE A 137 3.62 3.33 8.99
C PHE A 137 4.14 2.86 7.62
N GLU A 138 5.09 1.91 7.63
CA GLU A 138 5.66 1.32 6.41
C GLU A 138 4.57 0.75 5.51
N VAL A 139 3.68 -0.09 6.07
CA VAL A 139 2.57 -0.70 5.32
C VAL A 139 1.65 0.37 4.72
N ILE A 140 1.32 1.43 5.45
CA ILE A 140 0.47 2.51 4.92
C ILE A 140 1.19 3.26 3.80
N CYS A 141 2.49 3.57 3.97
CA CYS A 141 3.29 4.22 2.94
C CYS A 141 3.38 3.38 1.67
N ASP A 142 3.70 2.09 1.80
CA ASP A 142 3.73 1.16 0.68
C ASP A 142 2.39 1.12 -0.05
N LYS A 143 1.28 0.94 0.68
CA LYS A 143 -0.07 0.91 0.09
C LYS A 143 -0.42 2.22 -0.60
N TYR A 144 0.02 3.35 -0.08
CA TYR A 144 -0.24 4.64 -0.70
C TYR A 144 0.53 4.80 -2.01
N PHE A 145 1.85 4.56 -2.01
CA PHE A 145 2.71 4.84 -3.15
C PHE A 145 2.72 3.76 -4.23
N TRP A 146 2.55 2.49 -3.87
CA TRP A 146 2.54 1.37 -4.83
C TRP A 146 1.16 1.05 -5.38
N ASP A 147 0.11 1.24 -4.58
CA ASP A 147 -1.25 0.84 -4.98
C ASP A 147 -2.13 2.06 -5.24
N MET A 148 -2.45 2.84 -4.18
CA MET A 148 -3.53 3.84 -4.25
C MET A 148 -3.21 5.00 -5.20
N TYR A 149 -2.01 5.56 -5.10
CA TYR A 149 -1.63 6.73 -5.90
C TYR A 149 -1.50 6.40 -7.41
N PRO A 150 -0.78 5.33 -7.82
CA PRO A 150 -0.77 4.86 -9.20
C PRO A 150 -2.16 4.56 -9.74
N LEU A 151 -3.00 3.86 -8.96
CA LEU A 151 -4.36 3.49 -9.37
C LEU A 151 -5.21 4.74 -9.63
N ALA A 152 -5.18 5.71 -8.71
CA ALA A 152 -5.91 6.96 -8.88
C ALA A 152 -5.46 7.68 -10.15
N LEU A 153 -4.15 7.87 -10.35
CA LEU A 153 -3.60 8.49 -11.56
C LEU A 153 -4.04 7.77 -12.83
N ARG A 154 -3.96 6.44 -12.87
CA ARG A 154 -4.38 5.62 -14.01
C ARG A 154 -5.85 5.85 -14.36
N ILE A 155 -6.73 5.83 -13.37
CA ILE A 155 -8.17 6.06 -13.56
C ILE A 155 -8.42 7.48 -14.08
N PHE A 156 -7.82 8.50 -13.44
CA PHE A 156 -8.04 9.89 -13.82
C PHE A 156 -7.50 10.21 -15.22
N VAL A 157 -6.25 9.86 -15.51
CA VAL A 157 -5.60 10.19 -16.79
C VAL A 157 -6.19 9.37 -17.93
N SER A 158 -6.30 8.04 -17.77
CA SER A 158 -6.86 7.18 -18.83
C SER A 158 -8.34 7.47 -19.05
N GLY A 159 -9.10 7.71 -17.98
CA GLY A 159 -10.51 8.12 -18.07
C GLY A 159 -10.67 9.43 -18.84
N THR A 160 -9.80 10.42 -18.59
CA THR A 160 -9.78 11.68 -19.33
C THR A 160 -9.46 11.46 -20.81
N ILE A 161 -8.45 10.65 -21.14
CA ILE A 161 -8.07 10.35 -22.52
C ILE A 161 -9.22 9.66 -23.26
N ILE A 162 -9.88 8.68 -22.64
CA ILE A 162 -11.04 7.99 -23.23
C ILE A 162 -12.18 8.98 -23.46
N PHE A 163 -12.48 9.82 -22.48
CA PHE A 163 -13.58 10.79 -22.57
C PHE A 163 -13.35 11.83 -23.68
N LEU A 164 -12.12 12.30 -23.84
CA LEU A 164 -11.72 13.20 -24.92
C LEU A 164 -11.73 12.49 -26.30
N SER A 165 -11.44 11.19 -26.34
CA SER A 165 -11.42 10.41 -27.58
C SER A 165 -12.84 10.07 -28.06
N ASN A 166 -13.72 9.63 -27.16
CA ASN A 166 -15.11 9.32 -27.46
C ASN A 166 -15.96 9.47 -26.18
N LYS A 167 -16.83 10.49 -26.16
CA LYS A 167 -17.69 10.80 -25.01
C LYS A 167 -18.59 9.63 -24.60
N PHE A 168 -19.13 8.88 -25.56
CA PHE A 168 -19.99 7.72 -25.28
C PHE A 168 -19.22 6.63 -24.52
N LEU A 169 -18.04 6.25 -25.00
CA LEU A 169 -17.17 5.31 -24.28
C LEU A 169 -16.76 5.85 -22.91
N GLY A 170 -16.50 7.15 -22.82
CA GLY A 170 -16.23 7.83 -21.56
C GLY A 170 -17.34 7.66 -20.53
N TYR A 171 -18.61 7.88 -20.91
CA TYR A 171 -19.76 7.68 -20.02
C TYR A 171 -19.96 6.21 -19.63
N VAL A 172 -19.75 5.27 -20.56
CA VAL A 172 -19.85 3.83 -20.27
C VAL A 172 -18.80 3.42 -19.22
N VAL A 173 -17.54 3.83 -19.40
CA VAL A 173 -16.46 3.53 -18.44
C VAL A 173 -16.71 4.20 -17.10
N LEU A 174 -17.17 5.47 -17.10
CA LEU A 174 -17.52 6.18 -15.86
C LEU A 174 -18.64 5.44 -15.09
N GLY A 175 -19.69 5.02 -15.79
CA GLY A 175 -20.77 4.23 -15.21
C GLY A 175 -20.27 2.92 -14.61
N TRP A 176 -19.39 2.21 -15.33
CA TRP A 176 -18.77 0.98 -14.84
C TRP A 176 -17.93 1.21 -13.57
N VAL A 177 -17.11 2.26 -13.54
CA VAL A 177 -16.32 2.63 -12.35
C VAL A 177 -17.22 2.91 -11.15
N LEU A 178 -18.33 3.63 -11.35
CA LEU A 178 -19.29 3.91 -10.27
C LEU A 178 -19.95 2.63 -9.76
N ILE A 179 -20.41 1.75 -10.64
CA ILE A 179 -21.01 0.45 -10.26
C ILE A 179 -20.01 -0.40 -9.47
N PHE A 180 -18.77 -0.52 -9.98
CA PHE A 180 -17.72 -1.29 -9.34
C PHE A 180 -17.36 -0.72 -7.96
N LEU A 181 -17.27 0.60 -7.84
CA LEU A 181 -16.99 1.27 -6.57
C LEU A 181 -18.13 1.04 -5.56
N THR A 182 -19.38 1.19 -5.98
CA THR A 182 -20.55 0.92 -5.12
C THR A 182 -20.56 -0.52 -4.64
N PHE A 183 -20.37 -1.49 -5.53
CA PHE A 183 -20.30 -2.90 -5.15
C PHE A 183 -19.17 -3.18 -4.17
N THR A 184 -17.98 -2.63 -4.43
CA THR A 184 -16.81 -2.77 -3.54
C THR A 184 -17.09 -2.19 -2.16
N LEU A 185 -17.70 -1.00 -2.09
CA LEU A 185 -18.06 -0.37 -0.81
C LEU A 185 -19.06 -1.24 -0.04
N ILE A 186 -20.09 -1.76 -0.68
CA ILE A 186 -21.06 -2.66 -0.06
C ILE A 186 -20.36 -3.91 0.49
N ALA A 187 -19.51 -4.54 -0.32
CA ALA A 187 -18.75 -5.73 0.09
C ALA A 187 -17.85 -5.44 1.30
N VAL A 188 -17.18 -4.28 1.33
CA VAL A 188 -16.35 -3.85 2.48
C VAL A 188 -17.21 -3.65 3.72
N TYR A 189 -18.37 -2.99 3.61
CA TYR A 189 -19.27 -2.78 4.75
C TYR A 189 -19.81 -4.11 5.31
N ILE A 190 -20.14 -5.06 4.45
CA ILE A 190 -20.59 -6.40 4.87
C ILE A 190 -19.45 -7.17 5.55
N LYS A 191 -18.22 -7.05 5.04
CA LYS A 191 -17.04 -7.76 5.57
C LYS A 191 -16.54 -7.20 6.89
N LEU A 192 -16.64 -5.88 7.09
CA LEU A 192 -16.10 -5.18 8.25
C LEU A 192 -16.45 -5.80 9.62
N PRO A 193 -17.71 -6.18 9.94
CA PRO A 193 -18.02 -6.81 11.23
C PRO A 193 -17.28 -8.15 11.43
N TYR A 194 -17.10 -8.94 10.38
CA TYR A 194 -16.36 -10.21 10.45
C TYR A 194 -14.87 -9.98 10.68
N ASP A 195 -14.29 -8.98 10.02
CA ASP A 195 -12.88 -8.61 10.23
C ASP A 195 -12.64 -8.10 11.67
N LEU A 196 -13.61 -7.36 12.24
CA LEU A 196 -13.57 -6.93 13.64
C LEU A 196 -13.68 -8.12 14.61
N ALA A 197 -14.65 -9.02 14.40
CA ALA A 197 -14.82 -10.22 15.22
C ALA A 197 -13.56 -11.10 15.19
N ARG A 198 -12.97 -11.28 14.01
CA ARG A 198 -11.70 -12.00 13.84
C ARG A 198 -10.56 -11.35 14.62
N SER A 199 -10.43 -10.02 14.56
CA SER A 199 -9.37 -9.28 15.26
C SER A 199 -9.50 -9.38 16.80
N GLU A 200 -10.73 -9.38 17.31
CA GLU A 200 -11.01 -9.60 18.73
C GLU A 200 -10.63 -11.03 19.17
N SER A 201 -11.00 -12.04 18.38
CA SER A 201 -10.63 -13.44 18.65
C SER A 201 -9.11 -13.66 18.60
N ASP A 202 -8.41 -13.08 17.62
CA ASP A 202 -6.94 -13.15 17.52
C ASP A 202 -6.26 -12.52 18.74
N THR A 203 -6.83 -11.42 19.26
CA THR A 203 -6.32 -10.77 20.47
C THR A 203 -6.51 -11.65 21.70
N LYS A 204 -7.68 -12.28 21.85
CA LYS A 204 -7.96 -13.23 22.94
C LYS A 204 -7.01 -14.43 22.89
N LEU A 205 -6.84 -15.03 21.71
CA LEU A 205 -5.95 -16.17 21.50
C LEU A 205 -4.48 -15.81 21.79
N THR A 206 -4.02 -14.63 21.35
CA THR A 206 -2.66 -14.16 21.64
C THR A 206 -2.44 -13.93 23.14
N ALA A 207 -3.44 -13.37 23.84
CA ALA A 207 -3.37 -13.12 25.27
C ALA A 207 -3.33 -14.44 26.06
N PHE A 208 -4.22 -15.37 25.71
CA PHE A 208 -4.24 -16.72 26.28
C PHE A 208 -2.89 -17.41 26.10
N LEU A 209 -2.37 -17.46 24.88
CA LEU A 209 -1.08 -18.11 24.59
C LEU A 209 0.07 -17.50 25.42
N ALA A 210 0.09 -16.17 25.57
CA ALA A 210 1.09 -15.49 26.38
C ALA A 210 0.98 -15.85 27.86
N ASP A 211 -0.25 -15.95 28.39
CA ASP A 211 -0.50 -16.33 29.78
C ASP A 211 -0.11 -17.78 30.05
N THR A 212 -0.56 -18.73 29.22
CA THR A 212 -0.21 -20.16 29.33
C THR A 212 1.31 -20.38 29.27
N ILE A 213 2.03 -19.67 28.38
CA ILE A 213 3.49 -19.77 28.28
C ILE A 213 4.17 -19.16 29.52
N THR A 214 3.71 -18.00 29.99
CA THR A 214 4.29 -17.31 31.15
C THR A 214 4.07 -18.11 32.44
N ASN A 215 2.91 -18.75 32.59
CA ASN A 215 2.51 -19.54 33.75
C ASN A 215 2.75 -21.05 33.57
N ASN A 216 3.57 -21.47 32.60
CA ASN A 216 3.82 -22.88 32.30
C ASN A 216 4.32 -23.69 33.51
N ILE A 217 5.13 -23.09 34.39
CA ILE A 217 5.60 -23.76 35.62
C ILE A 217 4.41 -24.15 36.52
N ASN A 218 3.44 -23.24 36.71
CA ASN A 218 2.24 -23.52 37.50
C ASN A 218 1.38 -24.61 36.84
N ILE A 219 1.22 -24.55 35.52
CA ILE A 219 0.48 -25.57 34.76
C ILE A 219 1.09 -26.96 34.95
N LYS A 220 2.43 -27.06 34.93
CA LYS A 220 3.15 -28.32 35.17
C LYS A 220 3.03 -28.79 36.62
N LEU A 221 3.17 -27.89 37.59
CA LEU A 221 3.06 -28.21 39.03
C LEU A 221 1.69 -28.78 39.39
N PHE A 222 0.62 -28.25 38.78
CA PHE A 222 -0.76 -28.69 39.05
C PHE A 222 -1.31 -29.69 38.02
N SER A 223 -0.50 -30.18 37.07
CA SER A 223 -0.93 -31.06 35.98
C SER A 223 -2.17 -30.55 35.22
N ALA A 224 -2.32 -29.23 35.11
CA ALA A 224 -3.54 -28.57 34.63
C ALA A 224 -3.60 -28.39 33.10
N LEU A 225 -2.67 -29.01 32.34
CA LEU A 225 -2.54 -28.78 30.90
C LEU A 225 -3.81 -29.19 30.13
N GLU A 226 -4.44 -30.31 30.47
CA GLU A 226 -5.68 -30.74 29.81
C GLU A 226 -6.83 -29.75 30.02
N ASN A 227 -6.90 -29.15 31.21
CA ASN A 227 -7.93 -28.14 31.55
C ASN A 227 -7.74 -26.83 30.76
N GLU A 228 -6.50 -26.46 30.45
CA GLU A 228 -6.16 -25.29 29.63
C GLU A 228 -6.38 -25.57 28.13
N VAL A 229 -6.17 -26.82 27.67
CA VAL A 229 -6.24 -27.18 26.24
C VAL A 229 -7.65 -27.54 25.77
N GLN A 230 -8.48 -28.18 26.61
CA GLN A 230 -9.83 -28.66 26.25
C GLN A 230 -10.80 -27.56 25.78
N PRO A 231 -10.94 -26.42 26.50
CA PRO A 231 -11.86 -25.35 26.08
C PRO A 231 -11.52 -24.79 24.70
N ASN A 232 -10.25 -24.83 24.32
CA ASN A 232 -9.74 -24.19 23.11
C ASN A 232 -9.81 -25.11 21.88
N ARG A 233 -9.88 -26.43 22.06
CA ARG A 233 -10.11 -27.39 20.96
C ARG A 233 -11.57 -27.45 20.50
N ASN A 234 -12.50 -27.09 21.38
CA ASN A 234 -13.94 -27.25 21.16
C ASN A 234 -14.65 -25.94 20.76
N GLY A 235 -13.92 -24.82 20.64
CA GLY A 235 -14.56 -23.51 20.47
C GLY A 235 -13.63 -22.39 20.01
N ILE A 236 -13.01 -22.58 18.83
CA ILE A 236 -12.64 -21.51 17.89
C ILE A 236 -13.05 -21.96 16.49
#